data_AF-G9ZJU2-F1
#
_entry.id   AF-G9ZJU2-F1
#
_cell.length_a   1.000
_cell.length_b   1.000
_cell.length_c   1.000
_cell.angle_alpha   90.00
_cell.angle_beta   90.00
_cell.angle_gamma   90.00
#
_symmetry.space_group_name_H-M   'P 1'
#
loop_
_entity.id
_entity.type
_entity.pdbx_description
1 polymer ?
#
loop_
_entity_poly.entity_id
_entity_poly.type
_entity_poly.pdbx_seq_one_letter_code
_entity_poly.pdbx_strand_id
1 'polypeptide(L)'
;MQTIIATCPAWPQGNADLRALAAALDAALIPWSDIPPGPAIILPLAVWDYSTDPAAYRRWLRERVQAGTRFINSPALQIWNMDKRYLCDLAAQGLAVTPGIALVPGDDWAARIAASGWDNPVIKPLIGQSGRGVRRLAASR
;
A
#
# COMPACT_ATOMS: atom_id res chain seq x y z
N MET A 1 2.04 -26.17 5.34
CA MET A 1 1.39 -24.88 5.63
C MET A 1 1.08 -24.24 4.29
N GLN A 2 -0.17 -23.88 4.02
CA GLN A 2 -0.60 -23.39 2.71
C GLN A 2 0.08 -22.06 2.38
N THR A 3 0.58 -21.91 1.15
CA THR A 3 1.04 -20.63 0.61
C THR A 3 -0.10 -19.94 -0.11
N ILE A 4 -0.33 -18.66 0.19
CA ILE A 4 -1.39 -17.86 -0.39
C ILE A 4 -0.78 -16.57 -0.93
N ILE A 5 -1.10 -16.24 -2.17
CA ILE A 5 -0.91 -14.90 -2.71
C ILE A 5 -2.22 -14.15 -2.49
N ALA A 6 -2.22 -13.17 -1.59
CA ALA A 6 -3.42 -12.40 -1.28
C ALA A 6 -3.75 -11.46 -2.45
N THR A 7 -4.99 -11.58 -2.95
CA THR A 7 -5.57 -10.75 -4.01
C THR A 7 -6.65 -9.83 -3.44
N CYS A 8 -7.49 -9.24 -4.29
CA CYS A 8 -8.66 -8.46 -3.87
C CYS A 8 -9.95 -8.93 -4.56
N PRO A 9 -11.14 -8.63 -4.01
CA PRO A 9 -12.41 -9.12 -4.55
C PRO A 9 -12.68 -8.73 -6.01
N ALA A 10 -12.18 -7.57 -6.45
CA ALA A 10 -12.32 -7.15 -7.85
C ALA A 10 -11.46 -7.96 -8.83
N TRP A 11 -10.38 -8.59 -8.33
CA TRP A 11 -9.41 -9.34 -9.12
C TRP A 11 -8.99 -10.63 -8.41
N PRO A 12 -9.94 -11.55 -8.16
CA PRO A 12 -9.71 -12.70 -7.29
C PRO A 12 -8.58 -13.61 -7.82
N GLN A 13 -8.42 -13.69 -9.14
CA GLN A 13 -7.39 -14.46 -9.84
C GLN A 13 -6.25 -13.61 -10.42
N GLY A 14 -6.23 -12.30 -10.14
CA GLY A 14 -5.23 -11.36 -10.68
C GLY A 14 -5.07 -11.36 -12.20
N ASN A 15 -3.88 -10.96 -12.66
CA ASN A 15 -3.49 -10.97 -14.07
C ASN A 15 -2.75 -12.29 -14.44
N ALA A 16 -2.34 -12.42 -15.71
CA ALA A 16 -1.65 -13.62 -16.19
C ALA A 16 -0.35 -13.90 -15.43
N ASP A 17 0.44 -12.86 -15.15
CA ASP A 17 1.71 -12.97 -14.43
C ASP A 17 1.50 -13.46 -12.99
N LEU A 18 0.45 -12.97 -12.31
CA LEU A 18 0.12 -13.39 -10.96
C LEU A 18 -0.29 -14.87 -10.92
N ARG A 19 -1.03 -15.35 -11.93
CA ARG A 19 -1.38 -16.77 -12.05
C ARG A 19 -0.15 -17.64 -12.35
N ALA A 20 0.74 -17.17 -13.21
CA ALA A 20 2.01 -17.86 -13.49
C ALA A 20 2.88 -17.95 -12.22
N LEU A 21 2.97 -16.86 -11.46
CA LEU A 21 3.67 -16.84 -10.17
C LEU A 21 3.01 -17.79 -9.14
N ALA A 22 1.68 -17.79 -9.05
CA ALA A 22 0.94 -18.67 -8.16
C ALA A 22 1.23 -20.15 -8.49
N ALA A 23 1.22 -20.53 -9.77
CA ALA A 23 1.56 -21.87 -10.22
C ALA A 23 3.02 -22.23 -9.88
N ALA A 24 3.96 -21.31 -10.10
CA ALA A 24 5.38 -21.53 -9.80
C ALA A 24 5.67 -21.68 -8.30
N LEU A 25 4.87 -21.05 -7.44
CA LEU A 25 5.01 -21.12 -5.98
C LEU A 25 4.11 -22.17 -5.31
N ASP A 26 3.33 -22.93 -6.08
CA ASP A 26 2.25 -23.80 -5.57
C ASP A 26 1.36 -23.06 -4.56
N ALA A 27 0.94 -21.85 -4.92
CA ALA A 27 0.21 -20.93 -4.05
C ALA A 27 -1.25 -20.76 -4.51
N ALA A 28 -2.15 -20.64 -3.55
CA ALA A 28 -3.53 -20.27 -3.82
C ALA A 28 -3.66 -18.75 -4.03
N LEU A 29 -4.53 -18.33 -4.95
CA LEU A 29 -4.97 -16.94 -5.11
C LEU A 29 -6.30 -16.77 -4.38
N ILE A 30 -6.30 -15.94 -3.33
CA ILE A 30 -7.48 -15.73 -2.49
C ILE A 30 -7.59 -14.24 -2.17
N PRO A 31 -8.78 -13.61 -2.39
CA PRO A 31 -9.02 -12.26 -1.92
C PRO A 31 -8.70 -12.14 -0.43
N TRP A 32 -7.98 -11.10 -0.02
CA TRP A 32 -7.53 -10.97 1.36
C TRP A 32 -8.67 -11.05 2.39
N SER A 33 -9.85 -10.52 2.07
CA SER A 33 -11.07 -10.58 2.89
C SER A 33 -11.58 -12.00 3.13
N ASP A 34 -11.29 -12.92 2.21
CA ASP A 34 -11.86 -14.27 2.17
C ASP A 34 -10.89 -15.31 2.73
N ILE A 35 -9.66 -14.91 3.06
CA ILE A 35 -8.67 -15.78 3.69
C ILE A 35 -9.13 -16.07 5.13
N PRO A 36 -9.37 -17.34 5.50
CA PRO A 36 -9.79 -17.70 6.86
C PRO A 36 -8.65 -17.53 7.88
N PRO A 37 -8.95 -17.38 9.18
CA PRO A 37 -7.91 -17.26 10.19
C PRO A 37 -7.25 -18.62 10.41
N GLY A 38 -5.91 -18.65 10.48
CA GLY A 38 -5.17 -19.86 10.80
C GLY A 38 -3.73 -19.85 10.29
N PRO A 39 -3.00 -20.96 10.48
CA PRO A 39 -1.64 -21.12 10.00
C PRO A 39 -1.55 -21.14 8.47
N ALA A 40 -0.92 -20.12 7.90
CA ALA A 40 -0.65 -19.99 6.48
C ALA A 40 0.61 -19.14 6.24
N ILE A 41 1.16 -19.17 5.02
CA ILE A 41 2.16 -18.23 4.53
C ILE A 41 1.47 -17.31 3.53
N ILE A 42 1.42 -16.00 3.80
CA ILE A 42 0.79 -15.03 2.91
C ILE A 42 1.83 -14.12 2.24
N LEU A 43 1.78 -14.05 0.92
CA LEU A 43 2.40 -13.02 0.09
C LEU A 43 1.36 -11.94 -0.26
N PRO A 44 1.41 -10.74 0.35
CA PRO A 44 0.44 -9.66 0.14
C PRO A 44 0.76 -8.85 -1.12
N LEU A 45 0.59 -9.46 -2.30
CA LEU A 45 1.06 -8.90 -3.58
C LEU A 45 -0.03 -8.16 -4.37
N ALA A 46 -1.27 -8.64 -4.32
CA ALA A 46 -2.37 -8.14 -5.15
C ALA A 46 -3.57 -7.62 -4.33
N VAL A 47 -3.30 -7.16 -3.10
CA VAL A 47 -4.29 -6.50 -2.22
C VAL A 47 -4.56 -5.06 -2.69
N TRP A 48 -4.89 -4.86 -3.97
CA TRP A 48 -4.91 -3.53 -4.59
C TRP A 48 -5.98 -2.58 -4.03
N ASP A 49 -6.94 -3.13 -3.31
CA ASP A 49 -8.03 -2.40 -2.66
C ASP A 49 -7.72 -2.00 -1.21
N TYR A 50 -6.54 -2.29 -0.65
CA TYR A 50 -6.21 -1.92 0.75
C TYR A 50 -6.50 -0.45 1.09
N SER A 51 -6.39 0.43 0.09
CA SER A 51 -6.58 1.88 0.25
C SER A 51 -8.04 2.32 0.32
N THR A 52 -9.02 1.45 0.00
CA THR A 52 -10.45 1.76 0.11
C THR A 52 -10.89 1.83 1.57
N ASP A 53 -10.39 0.91 2.39
CA ASP A 53 -10.53 0.91 3.85
C ASP A 53 -9.19 0.51 4.52
N PRO A 54 -8.29 1.47 4.74
CA PRO A 54 -7.00 1.22 5.38
C PRO A 54 -7.13 0.68 6.81
N ALA A 55 -8.23 0.98 7.50
CA ALA A 55 -8.47 0.52 8.86
C ALA A 55 -8.85 -0.96 8.86
N ALA A 56 -9.70 -1.40 7.93
CA ALA A 56 -10.00 -2.82 7.73
C ALA A 56 -8.74 -3.62 7.39
N TYR A 57 -7.88 -3.11 6.52
CA TYR A 57 -6.64 -3.80 6.18
C TYR A 57 -5.70 -3.95 7.39
N ARG A 58 -5.53 -2.89 8.20
CA ARG A 58 -4.75 -2.94 9.44
C ARG A 58 -5.31 -3.94 10.45
N ARG A 59 -6.64 -3.98 10.59
CA ARG A 59 -7.32 -4.94 11.47
C ARG A 59 -7.08 -6.37 10.98
N TRP A 60 -7.23 -6.61 9.69
CA TRP A 60 -7.00 -7.93 9.09
C TRP A 60 -5.57 -8.43 9.30
N LEU A 61 -4.56 -7.60 9.06
CA LEU A 61 -3.16 -7.95 9.34
C LEU A 61 -2.95 -8.42 10.79
N ARG A 62 -3.52 -7.68 11.75
CA ARG A 62 -3.45 -8.01 13.18
C ARG A 62 -4.12 -9.35 13.49
N GLU A 63 -5.34 -9.54 13.01
CA GLU A 63 -6.11 -10.76 13.23
C GLU A 63 -5.42 -11.99 12.64
N ARG A 64 -4.83 -11.86 11.44
CA ARG A 64 -4.08 -12.96 10.80
C ARG A 64 -2.84 -13.35 11.61
N VAL A 65 -2.08 -12.37 12.08
CA VAL A 65 -0.91 -12.63 12.96
C VAL A 65 -1.33 -13.36 14.22
N GLN A 66 -2.41 -12.91 14.88
CA GLN A 66 -2.95 -13.56 16.08
C GLN A 66 -3.42 -15.00 15.81
N ALA A 67 -3.89 -15.28 14.61
CA ALA A 67 -4.29 -16.62 14.17
C ALA A 67 -3.13 -17.53 13.73
N GLY A 68 -1.87 -17.09 13.86
CA GLY A 68 -0.69 -17.87 13.49
C GLY A 68 -0.30 -17.80 12.01
N THR A 69 -0.86 -16.85 11.26
CA THR A 69 -0.42 -16.59 9.88
C THR A 69 0.96 -15.93 9.87
N ARG A 70 1.83 -16.39 8.96
CA ARG A 70 3.11 -15.76 8.65
C ARG A 70 2.99 -14.96 7.36
N PHE A 71 3.47 -13.72 7.36
CA PHE A 71 3.53 -12.91 6.15
C PHE A 71 4.95 -12.86 5.61
N ILE A 72 5.11 -12.98 4.28
CA ILE A 72 6.41 -12.80 3.61
C ILE A 72 6.91 -11.36 3.80
N ASN A 73 6.04 -10.37 3.59
CA ASN A 73 6.29 -8.99 3.97
C ASN A 73 5.75 -8.77 5.39
N SER A 74 6.55 -8.34 6.35
CA SER A 74 6.07 -8.21 7.73
C SER A 74 4.86 -7.23 7.82
N PRO A 75 3.90 -7.47 8.73
CA PRO A 75 2.78 -6.55 8.93
C PRO A 75 3.23 -5.12 9.25
N ALA A 76 4.33 -4.97 10.00
CA ALA A 76 4.92 -3.67 10.30
C ALA A 76 5.40 -2.94 9.03
N LEU A 77 6.07 -3.66 8.12
CA LEU A 77 6.50 -3.12 6.83
C LEU A 77 5.30 -2.69 5.97
N GLN A 78 4.28 -3.52 5.89
CA GLN A 78 3.04 -3.22 5.14
C GLN A 78 2.32 -1.99 5.72
N ILE A 79 2.22 -1.89 7.04
CA ILE A 79 1.60 -0.76 7.75
C ILE A 79 2.38 0.54 7.52
N TRP A 80 3.71 0.45 7.47
CA TRP A 80 4.57 1.60 7.21
C TRP A 80 4.50 2.05 5.75
N ASN A 81 4.63 1.12 4.79
CA ASN A 81 4.72 1.46 3.36
C ASN A 81 3.36 1.71 2.67
N MET A 82 2.23 1.34 3.30
CA MET A 82 0.90 1.65 2.75
C MET A 82 0.60 3.17 2.75
N ASP A 83 1.32 3.94 3.57
CA ASP A 83 1.24 5.39 3.69
C ASP A 83 2.52 6.05 3.15
N LYS A 84 2.38 6.87 2.10
CA LYS A 84 3.50 7.48 1.36
C LYS A 84 4.40 8.40 2.21
N ARG A 85 4.08 8.67 3.47
CA ARG A 85 5.03 9.28 4.43
C ARG A 85 6.32 8.47 4.57
N TYR A 86 6.30 7.16 4.30
CA TYR A 86 7.52 6.36 4.25
C TYR A 86 8.59 6.94 3.31
N LEU A 87 8.20 7.66 2.24
CA LEU A 87 9.16 8.33 1.35
C LEU A 87 9.90 9.49 2.04
N CYS A 88 9.23 10.22 2.95
CA CYS A 88 9.88 11.25 3.76
C CYS A 88 10.87 10.61 4.75
N ASP A 89 10.49 9.49 5.36
CA ASP A 89 11.37 8.73 6.26
C ASP A 89 12.61 8.19 5.53
N LEU A 90 12.45 7.69 4.29
CA LEU A 90 13.56 7.25 3.44
C LEU A 90 14.48 8.42 3.06
N ALA A 91 13.91 9.58 2.69
CA ALA A 91 14.69 10.78 2.39
C ALA A 91 15.52 11.25 3.60
N ALA A 92 14.93 11.22 4.80
CA ALA A 92 15.62 11.56 6.05
C ALA A 92 16.79 10.61 6.38
N GLN A 93 16.77 9.40 5.83
CA GLN A 93 17.87 8.42 5.91
C GLN A 93 18.92 8.60 4.79
N GLY A 94 18.78 9.62 3.93
CA GLY A 94 19.70 9.89 2.83
C GLY A 94 19.47 9.03 1.58
N LEU A 95 18.35 8.31 1.49
CA LEU A 95 18.02 7.49 0.33
C LEU A 95 17.41 8.34 -0.79
N ALA A 96 17.78 8.02 -2.03
CA ALA A 96 17.26 8.70 -3.21
C ALA A 96 15.77 8.37 -3.41
N VAL A 97 14.93 9.38 -3.21
CA VAL A 97 13.49 9.34 -3.48
C VAL A 97 13.06 10.59 -4.24
N THR A 98 11.90 10.56 -4.89
CA THR A 98 11.30 11.79 -5.41
C THR A 98 11.06 12.77 -4.25
N PRO A 99 11.57 14.02 -4.33
CA PRO A 99 11.32 15.02 -3.31
C PRO A 99 9.83 15.17 -3.02
N GLY A 100 9.48 15.25 -1.74
CA GLY A 100 8.10 15.23 -1.30
C GLY A 100 7.95 15.84 0.08
N ILE A 101 6.77 16.42 0.33
CA ILE A 101 6.33 16.87 1.65
C ILE A 101 5.04 16.13 2.00
N ALA A 102 4.92 15.69 3.24
CA ALA A 102 3.67 15.14 3.75
C ALA A 102 2.77 16.27 4.23
N LEU A 103 1.56 16.35 3.69
CA LEU A 103 0.52 17.29 4.11
C LEU A 103 -0.51 16.53 4.96
N VAL A 104 -0.86 17.06 6.14
CA VAL A 104 -1.85 16.44 7.04
C VAL A 104 -3.02 17.38 7.30
N PRO A 105 -4.22 16.85 7.65
CA PRO A 105 -5.34 17.71 8.02
C PRO A 105 -4.97 18.70 9.13
N GLY A 106 -5.37 19.96 8.96
CA GLY A 106 -5.05 21.06 9.88
C GLY A 106 -3.87 21.93 9.44
N ASP A 107 -3.06 21.48 8.49
CA ASP A 107 -2.00 22.31 7.87
C ASP A 107 -2.56 23.31 6.86
N ASP A 108 -1.88 24.45 6.69
CA ASP A 108 -2.05 25.29 5.49
C ASP A 108 -1.32 24.64 4.30
N TRP A 109 -2.06 23.82 3.54
CA TRP A 109 -1.50 23.11 2.40
C TRP A 109 -1.01 24.05 1.30
N ALA A 110 -1.70 25.16 1.07
CA ALA A 110 -1.33 26.11 0.03
C ALA A 110 0.01 26.78 0.34
N ALA A 111 0.19 27.26 1.58
CA ALA A 111 1.44 27.86 2.03
C ALA A 111 2.60 26.85 1.97
N ARG A 112 2.38 25.61 2.40
CA ARG A 112 3.42 24.56 2.37
C ARG A 112 3.82 24.18 0.95
N ILE A 113 2.86 24.09 0.03
CA ILE A 113 3.14 23.82 -1.39
C ILE A 113 3.90 25.02 -2.00
N ALA A 114 3.49 26.26 -1.74
CA ALA A 114 4.19 27.45 -2.24
C ALA A 114 5.64 27.51 -1.73
N ALA A 115 5.86 27.22 -0.44
CA ALA A 115 7.19 27.21 0.18
C ALA A 115 8.12 26.11 -0.37
N SER A 116 7.59 25.09 -1.06
CA SER A 116 8.41 24.06 -1.71
C SER A 116 9.19 24.58 -2.94
N GLY A 117 8.72 25.67 -3.55
CA GLY A 117 9.30 26.22 -4.78
C GLY A 117 9.16 25.32 -6.00
N TRP A 118 8.26 24.34 -5.99
CA TRP A 118 8.04 23.44 -7.14
C TRP A 118 7.11 24.06 -8.19
N ASP A 119 7.55 24.05 -9.45
CA ASP A 119 6.79 24.64 -10.57
C ASP A 119 5.56 23.82 -10.99
N ASN A 120 5.64 22.48 -10.90
CA ASN A 120 4.61 21.57 -11.41
C ASN A 120 4.39 20.37 -10.47
N PRO A 121 4.04 20.62 -9.20
CA PRO A 121 3.98 19.55 -8.21
C PRO A 121 2.78 18.63 -8.44
N VAL A 122 2.92 17.39 -7.99
CA VAL A 122 1.85 16.40 -7.99
C VAL A 122 1.37 16.19 -6.55
N ILE A 123 0.08 16.41 -6.31
CA ILE A 123 -0.57 16.03 -5.06
C ILE A 123 -1.18 14.64 -5.20
N LYS A 124 -1.03 13.82 -4.16
CA LYS A 124 -1.54 12.44 -4.10
C LYS A 124 -1.96 12.09 -2.68
N PRO A 125 -2.99 11.26 -2.49
CA PRO A 125 -3.34 10.76 -1.16
C PRO A 125 -2.16 10.02 -0.52
N LEU A 126 -1.97 10.24 0.78
CA LEU A 126 -0.96 9.53 1.59
C LEU A 126 -1.16 8.01 1.47
N ILE A 127 -2.39 7.56 1.69
CA ILE A 127 -2.81 6.17 1.46
C ILE A 127 -3.64 6.13 0.18
N GLY A 128 -3.20 5.36 -0.82
CA GLY A 128 -3.86 5.33 -2.13
C GLY A 128 -3.06 4.58 -3.18
N GLN A 129 -3.76 4.07 -4.20
CA GLN A 129 -3.21 3.26 -5.29
C GLN A 129 -3.96 3.57 -6.61
N SER A 130 -3.47 3.10 -7.77
CA SER A 130 -4.11 3.24 -9.10
C SER A 130 -4.39 4.68 -9.53
N GLY A 131 -3.55 5.64 -9.13
CA GLY A 131 -3.73 7.05 -9.49
C GLY A 131 -4.98 7.71 -8.90
N ARG A 132 -5.73 7.03 -8.02
CA ARG A 132 -6.94 7.58 -7.39
C ARG A 132 -6.57 8.80 -6.54
N GLY A 133 -7.25 9.91 -6.80
CA GLY A 133 -7.01 11.19 -6.11
C GLY A 133 -5.69 11.89 -6.48
N VAL A 134 -4.91 11.35 -7.43
CA VAL A 134 -3.67 12.01 -7.89
C VAL A 134 -4.03 13.17 -8.81
N ARG A 135 -3.41 14.34 -8.59
CA ARG A 135 -3.60 15.53 -9.41
C ARG A 135 -2.27 16.22 -9.63
N ARG A 136 -2.05 16.69 -10.85
CA ARG A 136 -0.99 17.65 -11.14
C ARG A 136 -1.52 19.05 -10.85
N LEU A 137 -0.79 19.81 -10.06
CA LEU A 137 -1.10 21.21 -9.79
C LEU A 137 -0.39 22.06 -10.85
N ALA A 138 -1.13 22.95 -11.49
CA ALA A 138 -0.50 23.97 -12.33
C ALA A 138 0.18 25.00 -11.44
N ALA A 139 1.26 25.61 -11.94
CA ALA A 139 1.85 26.78 -11.29
C ALA A 139 0.75 27.83 -11.04
N SER A 140 0.64 28.31 -9.81
CA SER A 140 -0.02 29.57 -9.53
C SER A 140 0.71 30.63 -10.36
N ARG A 141 0.04 31.26 -11.32
CA ARG A 141 0.56 32.47 -11.95
C ARG A 141 0.52 33.63 -10.98
#